data_AF-A0A1G9QEE6-F1
#
_entry.id   AF-A0A1G9QEE6-F1
#
_cell.length_a   1.000
_cell.length_b   1.000
_cell.length_c   1.000
_cell.angle_alpha   90.00
_cell.angle_beta   90.00
_cell.angle_gamma   90.00
#
_symmetry.space_group_name_H-M   'P 1'
#
loop_
_entity.id
_entity.type
_entity.pdbx_description
1 polymer ?
#
loop_
_entity_poly.entity_id
_entity_poly.type
_entity_poly.pdbx_seq_one_letter_code
_entity_poly.pdbx_strand_id
1 'polypeptide(L)'
;MLVAPAFAQYPSIPDSVKQATAAYMKEAEQRSDEAWEKALPIIEEEARQGKPYILFAARPTDLPQADIPAFPGAEGGGMYAFGGRGGKVIVVTSLEDHGPGTLREACETGGARIIVFNVAGIIKLKSPLIIRAPYITIAGQTAPGDGICVAGETVWIDTHDVVIRHMRFRRGETYVGRRDDAIGGNPVGNIIIDHVSAS
;
A
#
# COMPACT_ATOMS: atom_id res chain seq x y z
N MET A 1 -17.91 -36.00 -32.76
CA MET A 1 -18.41 -35.05 -31.74
C MET A 1 -17.56 -33.81 -31.82
N LEU A 2 -18.09 -32.68 -32.29
CA LEU A 2 -17.41 -31.39 -32.26
C LEU A 2 -17.62 -30.79 -30.87
N VAL A 3 -16.54 -30.54 -30.13
CA VAL A 3 -16.57 -29.85 -28.84
C VAL A 3 -16.92 -28.39 -29.12
N ALA A 4 -18.01 -27.90 -28.56
CA ALA A 4 -18.37 -26.49 -28.65
C ALA A 4 -17.30 -25.65 -27.92
N PRO A 5 -16.83 -24.52 -28.50
CA PRO A 5 -15.88 -23.67 -27.83
C PRO A 5 -16.52 -23.08 -26.57
N ALA A 6 -15.88 -23.29 -25.41
CA ALA A 6 -16.23 -22.61 -24.19
C ALA A 6 -15.59 -21.21 -24.21
N PHE A 7 -16.41 -20.17 -24.20
CA PHE A 7 -15.93 -18.80 -24.06
C PHE A 7 -15.84 -18.45 -22.57
N ALA A 8 -14.70 -17.92 -22.14
CA ALA A 8 -14.61 -17.31 -20.82
C ALA A 8 -15.58 -16.13 -20.75
N GLN A 9 -16.50 -16.14 -19.80
CA GLN A 9 -17.45 -15.04 -19.61
C GLN A 9 -17.26 -14.45 -18.21
N TYR A 10 -16.97 -13.15 -18.15
CA TYR A 10 -17.04 -12.41 -16.90
C TYR A 10 -18.50 -12.31 -16.45
N PRO A 11 -18.80 -12.43 -15.14
CA PRO A 11 -20.16 -12.34 -14.65
C PRO A 11 -20.76 -10.97 -14.97
N SER A 12 -22.03 -10.96 -15.40
CA SER A 12 -22.79 -9.72 -15.51
C SER A 12 -23.14 -9.21 -14.11
N ILE A 13 -22.58 -8.05 -13.73
CA ILE A 13 -22.83 -7.44 -12.41
C ILE A 13 -24.12 -6.61 -12.48
N PRO A 14 -25.11 -6.84 -11.59
CA PRO A 14 -26.32 -6.02 -11.51
C PRO A 14 -26.02 -4.55 -11.23
N ASP A 15 -26.84 -3.63 -11.73
CA ASP A 15 -26.61 -2.20 -11.54
C ASP A 15 -26.70 -1.75 -10.08
N SER A 16 -27.55 -2.40 -9.27
CA SER A 16 -27.60 -2.18 -7.82
C SER A 16 -26.28 -2.51 -7.12
N VAL A 17 -25.60 -3.58 -7.56
CA VAL A 17 -24.28 -3.99 -7.04
C VAL A 17 -23.21 -2.99 -7.47
N LYS A 18 -23.26 -2.49 -8.72
CA LYS A 18 -22.36 -1.44 -9.19
C LYS A 18 -22.53 -0.15 -8.39
N GLN A 19 -23.77 0.28 -8.16
CA GLN A 19 -24.07 1.49 -7.40
C GLN A 19 -23.61 1.39 -5.94
N ALA A 20 -23.86 0.24 -5.29
CA ALA A 20 -23.39 -0.01 -3.92
C ALA A 20 -21.86 0.01 -3.84
N THR A 21 -21.18 -0.65 -4.78
CA THR A 21 -19.71 -0.65 -4.86
C THR A 21 -19.17 0.76 -5.09
N ALA A 22 -19.78 1.54 -5.99
CA ALA A 22 -19.37 2.91 -6.27
C ALA A 22 -19.55 3.82 -5.05
N ALA A 23 -20.64 3.67 -4.30
CA ALA A 23 -20.87 4.44 -3.07
C ALA A 23 -19.83 4.08 -1.99
N TYR A 24 -19.54 2.80 -1.80
CA TYR A 24 -18.49 2.31 -0.90
C TYR A 24 -17.11 2.85 -1.28
N MET A 25 -16.76 2.79 -2.56
CA MET A 25 -15.47 3.30 -3.05
C MET A 25 -15.36 4.82 -2.88
N LYS A 26 -16.43 5.55 -3.16
CA LYS A 26 -16.47 7.00 -2.96
C LYS A 26 -16.19 7.39 -1.50
N GLU A 27 -16.70 6.65 -0.54
CA GLU A 27 -16.42 6.88 0.88
C GLU A 27 -14.94 6.59 1.22
N ALA A 28 -14.38 5.51 0.67
CA ALA A 28 -12.97 5.19 0.86
C ALA A 28 -12.03 6.24 0.25
N GLU A 29 -12.34 6.72 -0.96
CA GLU A 29 -11.64 7.79 -1.66
C GLU A 29 -11.72 9.10 -0.87
N GLN A 30 -12.91 9.47 -0.39
CA GLN A 30 -13.08 10.68 0.42
C GLN A 30 -12.20 10.66 1.68
N ARG A 31 -12.15 9.53 2.41
CA ARG A 31 -11.24 9.40 3.56
C ARG A 31 -9.77 9.54 3.15
N SER A 32 -9.40 8.94 2.03
CA SER A 32 -8.04 9.03 1.50
C SER A 32 -7.68 10.47 1.10
N ASP A 33 -8.62 11.23 0.56
CA ASP A 33 -8.46 12.65 0.23
C ASP A 33 -8.27 13.50 1.49
N GLU A 34 -9.08 13.29 2.52
CA GLU A 34 -8.95 13.99 3.80
C GLU A 34 -7.60 13.69 4.49
N ALA A 35 -7.10 12.46 4.39
CA ALA A 35 -5.76 12.09 4.84
C ALA A 35 -4.67 12.77 3.98
N TRP A 36 -4.86 12.78 2.67
CA TRP A 36 -3.93 13.40 1.72
C TRP A 36 -3.77 14.90 1.96
N GLU A 37 -4.87 15.62 2.21
CA GLU A 37 -4.84 17.05 2.53
C GLU A 37 -3.98 17.35 3.77
N LYS A 38 -4.01 16.46 4.78
CA LYS A 38 -3.18 16.59 5.99
C LYS A 38 -1.72 16.26 5.73
N ALA A 39 -1.46 15.29 4.85
CA ALA A 39 -0.11 14.86 4.48
C ALA A 39 0.59 15.85 3.54
N LEU A 40 -0.17 16.55 2.70
CA LEU A 40 0.36 17.37 1.60
C LEU A 40 1.39 18.43 2.05
N PRO A 41 1.16 19.24 3.11
CA PRO A 41 2.15 20.23 3.55
C PRO A 41 3.50 19.62 3.96
N ILE A 42 3.47 18.41 4.54
CA ILE A 42 4.69 17.68 4.94
C ILE A 42 5.43 17.21 3.68
N ILE A 43 4.69 16.69 2.70
CA ILE A 43 5.25 16.22 1.43
C ILE A 43 5.88 17.39 0.66
N GLU A 44 5.24 18.56 0.61
CA GLU A 44 5.77 19.75 -0.05
C GLU A 44 7.03 20.30 0.63
N GLU A 45 7.12 20.21 1.96
CA GLU A 45 8.32 20.55 2.70
C GLU A 45 9.46 19.57 2.40
N GLU A 46 9.20 18.26 2.48
CA GLU A 46 10.22 17.25 2.17
C GLU A 46 10.68 17.29 0.71
N ALA A 47 9.78 17.63 -0.22
CA ALA A 47 10.12 17.86 -1.62
C ALA A 47 11.17 18.98 -1.78
N ARG A 48 11.02 20.08 -1.03
CA ARG A 48 12.03 21.17 -1.00
C ARG A 48 13.35 20.72 -0.37
N GLN A 49 13.34 19.67 0.43
CA GLN A 49 14.52 19.08 1.07
C GLN A 49 15.12 17.90 0.28
N GLY A 50 14.71 17.70 -0.98
CA GLY A 50 15.29 16.69 -1.86
C GLY A 50 14.58 15.34 -1.86
N LYS A 51 13.35 15.26 -1.31
CA LYS A 51 12.46 14.09 -1.40
C LYS A 51 11.22 14.44 -2.24
N PRO A 52 11.35 14.67 -3.56
CA PRO A 52 10.24 15.11 -4.40
C PRO A 52 9.15 14.05 -4.50
N TYR A 53 7.91 14.48 -4.69
CA TYR A 53 6.79 13.61 -5.05
C TYR A 53 6.54 13.67 -6.56
N ILE A 54 6.64 12.53 -7.24
CA ILE A 54 6.63 12.42 -8.71
C ILE A 54 5.69 11.26 -9.12
N LEU A 55 4.52 11.59 -9.68
CA LEU A 55 3.54 10.59 -10.12
C LEU A 55 3.64 10.17 -11.59
N PHE A 56 4.36 10.93 -12.41
CA PHE A 56 4.40 10.76 -13.87
C PHE A 56 5.77 10.30 -14.36
N ALA A 57 6.49 9.53 -13.56
CA ALA A 57 7.72 8.89 -13.97
C ALA A 57 7.44 7.83 -15.04
N ALA A 58 8.10 7.93 -16.20
CA ALA A 58 7.94 6.98 -17.30
C ALA A 58 9.11 5.98 -17.36
N ARG A 59 10.26 6.36 -16.80
CA ARG A 59 11.49 5.56 -16.75
C ARG A 59 12.02 5.50 -15.32
N PRO A 60 12.77 4.44 -14.95
CA PRO A 60 13.36 4.35 -13.62
C PRO A 60 14.22 5.57 -13.23
N THR A 61 14.91 6.18 -14.20
CA THR A 61 15.76 7.37 -14.00
C THR A 61 14.98 8.66 -13.75
N ASP A 62 13.66 8.66 -13.96
CA ASP A 62 12.82 9.83 -13.68
C ASP A 62 12.53 9.95 -12.18
N LEU A 63 12.77 8.89 -11.40
CA LEU A 63 12.73 8.89 -9.95
C LEU A 63 14.14 8.96 -9.36
N PRO A 64 14.36 9.75 -8.29
CA PRO A 64 15.60 9.74 -7.53
C PRO A 64 15.98 8.31 -7.09
N GLN A 65 17.26 7.99 -7.11
CA GLN A 65 17.79 6.71 -6.62
C GLN A 65 18.72 6.96 -5.43
N ALA A 66 18.65 6.11 -4.40
CA ALA A 66 19.57 6.20 -3.28
C ALA A 66 20.97 5.66 -3.63
N ASP A 67 22.02 6.18 -3.00
CA ASP A 67 23.40 5.72 -3.22
C ASP A 67 23.69 4.32 -2.67
N ILE A 68 22.86 3.87 -1.73
CA ILE A 68 22.97 2.56 -1.09
C ILE A 68 21.67 1.77 -1.28
N PRO A 69 21.75 0.43 -1.38
CA PRO A 69 20.56 -0.42 -1.48
C PRO A 69 19.53 -0.15 -0.37
N ALA A 70 18.26 -0.39 -0.66
CA ALA A 70 17.14 -0.18 0.27
C ALA A 70 17.35 -0.93 1.60
N PHE A 71 17.91 -2.13 1.51
CA PHE A 71 18.38 -2.94 2.63
C PHE A 71 19.55 -3.85 2.16
N PRO A 72 20.36 -4.41 3.08
CA PRO A 72 21.41 -5.35 2.71
C PRO A 72 20.84 -6.54 1.92
N GLY A 73 21.35 -6.76 0.71
CA GLY A 73 20.88 -7.81 -0.19
C GLY A 73 19.67 -7.45 -1.05
N ALA A 74 19.22 -6.19 -1.09
CA ALA A 74 18.22 -5.75 -2.05
C ALA A 74 18.76 -5.85 -3.48
N GLU A 75 17.98 -6.43 -4.40
CA GLU A 75 18.32 -6.64 -5.81
C GLU A 75 17.17 -6.22 -6.73
N GLY A 76 17.44 -6.12 -8.04
CA GLY A 76 16.45 -5.79 -9.06
C GLY A 76 16.18 -4.29 -9.22
N GLY A 77 15.17 -3.94 -10.03
CA GLY A 77 14.92 -2.56 -10.45
C GLY A 77 14.51 -1.59 -9.33
N GLY A 78 14.02 -2.10 -8.20
CA GLY A 78 13.68 -1.30 -7.01
C GLY A 78 14.77 -1.26 -5.94
N MET A 79 15.96 -1.82 -6.19
CA MET A 79 16.98 -2.01 -5.15
C MET A 79 17.47 -0.72 -4.49
N TYR A 80 17.38 0.41 -5.19
CA TYR A 80 17.81 1.73 -4.71
C TYR A 80 16.64 2.63 -4.25
N ALA A 81 15.46 2.06 -4.01
CA ALA A 81 14.36 2.79 -3.39
C ALA A 81 14.79 3.38 -2.05
N PHE A 82 14.43 4.64 -1.79
CA PHE A 82 14.74 5.29 -0.52
C PHE A 82 13.95 4.69 0.64
N GLY A 83 12.73 4.22 0.37
CA GLY A 83 11.75 3.89 1.40
C GLY A 83 11.61 5.03 2.41
N GLY A 84 11.49 4.68 3.70
CA GLY A 84 11.36 5.63 4.80
C GLY A 84 12.66 6.24 5.31
N ARG A 85 13.80 6.06 4.62
CA ARG A 85 15.13 6.47 5.14
C ARG A 85 15.18 7.97 5.45
N GLY A 86 15.74 8.31 6.62
CA GLY A 86 15.82 9.69 7.12
C GLY A 86 14.49 10.26 7.63
N GLY A 87 13.44 9.45 7.60
CA GLY A 87 12.10 9.81 8.05
C GLY A 87 11.81 9.49 9.50
N LYS A 88 10.54 9.66 9.88
CA LYS A 88 10.04 9.32 11.23
C LYS A 88 9.88 7.81 11.38
N VAL A 89 10.08 7.30 12.59
CA VAL A 89 9.66 5.94 12.95
C VAL A 89 8.26 6.01 13.55
N ILE A 90 7.31 5.28 12.98
CA ILE A 90 5.93 5.21 13.45
C ILE A 90 5.68 3.78 13.94
N VAL A 91 5.25 3.65 15.19
CA VAL A 91 4.98 2.35 15.82
C VAL A 91 3.49 2.06 15.76
N VAL A 92 3.12 1.00 15.06
CA VAL A 92 1.75 0.45 15.06
C VAL A 92 1.52 -0.31 16.36
N THR A 93 0.48 0.09 17.09
CA THR A 93 0.11 -0.43 18.41
C THR A 93 -1.33 -0.97 18.46
N SER A 94 -2.07 -0.88 17.35
CA SER A 94 -3.45 -1.34 17.24
C SER A 94 -3.67 -2.18 15.98
N LEU A 95 -4.51 -3.21 16.09
CA LEU A 95 -4.96 -4.05 14.98
C LEU A 95 -6.25 -3.55 14.31
N GLU A 96 -6.81 -2.45 14.82
CA GLU A 96 -7.99 -1.82 14.22
C GLU A 96 -7.67 -1.27 12.82
N ASP A 97 -8.70 -1.17 11.99
CA ASP A 97 -8.57 -0.67 10.61
C ASP A 97 -8.25 0.83 10.55
N HIS A 98 -8.70 1.62 11.51
CA HIS A 98 -8.51 3.07 11.54
C HIS A 98 -8.45 3.61 12.97
N GLY A 99 -7.94 4.84 13.08
CA GLY A 99 -7.75 5.54 14.34
C GLY A 99 -6.31 5.48 14.86
N PRO A 100 -6.08 6.03 16.06
CA PRO A 100 -4.74 6.16 16.61
C PRO A 100 -4.00 4.83 16.76
N GLY A 101 -2.74 4.80 16.33
CA GLY A 101 -1.85 3.64 16.45
C GLY A 101 -2.10 2.52 15.44
N THR A 102 -2.93 2.75 14.42
CA THR A 102 -3.23 1.75 13.39
C THR A 102 -2.25 1.81 12.21
N LEU A 103 -2.15 0.71 11.46
CA LEU A 103 -1.37 0.69 10.21
C LEU A 103 -1.87 1.74 9.22
N ARG A 104 -3.19 1.95 9.15
CA ARG A 104 -3.78 2.94 8.24
C ARG A 104 -3.31 4.35 8.55
N GLU A 105 -3.41 4.78 9.80
CA GLU A 105 -2.91 6.09 10.23
C GLU A 105 -1.43 6.26 9.89
N ALA A 106 -0.60 5.24 10.16
CA ALA A 106 0.82 5.27 9.86
C ALA A 106 1.12 5.39 8.35
N CYS A 107 0.35 4.71 7.50
CA CYS A 107 0.44 4.84 6.04
C CYS A 107 -0.07 6.22 5.55
N GLU A 108 -1.07 6.80 6.19
CA GLU A 108 -1.73 8.04 5.79
C GLU A 108 -1.06 9.32 6.33
N THR A 109 -0.14 9.19 7.30
CA THR A 109 0.55 10.32 7.96
C THR A 109 1.31 11.25 6.99
N GLY A 110 1.78 10.72 5.86
CA GLY A 110 2.64 11.48 4.94
C GLY A 110 4.08 11.66 5.43
N GLY A 111 4.92 12.21 4.54
CA GLY A 111 6.36 12.34 4.76
C GLY A 111 7.11 11.01 4.82
N ALA A 112 8.43 11.09 4.82
CA ALA A 112 9.31 9.93 4.91
C ALA A 112 9.07 9.22 6.24
N ARG A 113 8.78 7.92 6.18
CA ARG A 113 8.41 7.16 7.38
C ARG A 113 8.76 5.67 7.33
N ILE A 114 9.20 5.16 8.47
CA ILE A 114 9.43 3.73 8.70
C ILE A 114 8.38 3.25 9.70
N ILE A 115 7.52 2.35 9.24
CA ILE A 115 6.47 1.73 10.02
C ILE A 115 7.00 0.44 10.64
N VAL A 116 6.94 0.37 11.97
CA VAL A 116 7.31 -0.80 12.77
C VAL A 116 6.11 -1.23 13.63
N PHE A 117 6.13 -2.45 14.15
CA PHE A 117 4.98 -3.04 14.83
C PHE A 117 5.32 -3.45 16.26
N ASN A 118 4.48 -3.03 17.23
CA ASN A 118 4.48 -3.53 18.61
C ASN A 118 3.31 -4.49 18.87
N VAL A 119 2.58 -4.85 17.82
CA VAL A 119 1.46 -5.80 17.85
C VAL A 119 1.65 -6.83 16.75
N ALA A 120 1.01 -7.98 16.91
CA ALA A 120 1.00 -9.07 15.94
C ALA A 120 -0.42 -9.62 15.80
N GLY A 121 -0.71 -10.21 14.64
CA GLY A 121 -2.03 -10.72 14.33
C GLY A 121 -2.58 -10.19 13.02
N ILE A 122 -3.90 -10.09 12.93
CA ILE A 122 -4.62 -9.76 11.69
C ILE A 122 -5.21 -8.36 11.82
N ILE A 123 -4.80 -7.47 10.92
CA ILE A 123 -5.45 -6.18 10.68
C ILE A 123 -6.52 -6.41 9.62
N LYS A 124 -7.80 -6.36 10.02
CA LYS A 124 -8.92 -6.57 9.10
C LYS A 124 -9.41 -5.22 8.57
N LEU A 125 -9.02 -4.91 7.34
CA LEU A 125 -9.40 -3.69 6.66
C LEU A 125 -10.91 -3.67 6.39
N LYS A 126 -11.54 -2.49 6.56
CA LYS A 126 -12.96 -2.25 6.21
C LYS A 126 -13.10 -1.51 4.89
N SER A 127 -12.01 -0.96 4.38
CA SER A 127 -11.90 -0.31 3.07
C SER A 127 -10.47 -0.44 2.53
N PRO A 128 -10.21 -0.22 1.23
CA PRO A 128 -8.86 -0.25 0.70
C PRO A 128 -7.91 0.65 1.51
N LEU A 129 -6.69 0.16 1.76
CA LEU A 129 -5.63 0.96 2.36
C LEU A 129 -4.79 1.57 1.23
N ILE A 130 -4.91 2.88 1.03
CA ILE A 130 -4.32 3.57 -0.13
C ILE A 130 -3.05 4.31 0.29
N ILE A 131 -1.90 3.80 -0.12
CA ILE A 131 -0.59 4.41 0.13
C ILE A 131 -0.30 5.42 -0.98
N ARG A 132 -0.70 6.68 -0.76
CA ARG A 132 -0.48 7.80 -1.69
C ARG A 132 0.83 8.55 -1.43
N ALA A 133 1.19 8.72 -0.16
CA ALA A 133 2.40 9.46 0.21
C ALA A 133 3.65 8.58 0.03
N PRO A 134 4.66 9.02 -0.75
CA PRO A 134 5.86 8.25 -1.05
C PRO A 134 6.79 8.12 0.16
N TYR A 135 7.96 7.52 -0.06
CA TYR A 135 9.05 7.40 0.93
C TYR A 135 8.63 6.65 2.19
N ILE A 136 8.20 5.41 2.01
CA ILE A 136 7.67 4.59 3.10
C ILE A 136 8.38 3.25 3.17
N THR A 137 8.74 2.83 4.37
CA THR A 137 9.16 1.45 4.67
C THR A 137 8.18 0.82 5.65
N ILE A 138 7.61 -0.32 5.31
CA ILE A 138 6.79 -1.16 6.20
C ILE A 138 7.63 -2.37 6.60
N ALA A 139 8.08 -2.39 7.85
CA ALA A 139 9.02 -3.38 8.38
C ALA A 139 8.29 -4.45 9.21
N GLY A 140 7.62 -5.39 8.54
CA GLY A 140 6.81 -6.44 9.19
C GLY A 140 7.60 -7.37 10.11
N GLN A 141 8.92 -7.51 9.91
CA GLN A 141 9.81 -8.31 10.78
C GLN A 141 9.96 -7.74 12.20
N THR A 142 9.47 -6.52 12.44
CA THR A 142 9.48 -5.92 13.79
C THR A 142 8.31 -6.38 14.66
N ALA A 143 7.27 -6.94 14.05
CA ALA A 143 6.12 -7.46 14.78
C ALA A 143 6.54 -8.64 15.68
N PRO A 144 5.98 -8.76 16.91
CA PRO A 144 6.23 -9.91 17.76
C PRO A 144 5.62 -11.20 17.21
N GLY A 145 6.03 -12.35 17.76
CA GLY A 145 5.41 -13.65 17.50
C GLY A 145 5.27 -13.99 16.01
N ASP A 146 4.05 -14.37 15.59
CA ASP A 146 3.75 -14.81 14.22
C ASP A 146 3.72 -13.67 13.20
N GLY A 147 3.99 -12.43 13.60
CA GLY A 147 4.03 -11.27 12.71
C GLY A 147 2.66 -10.72 12.33
N ILE A 148 2.63 -9.90 11.27
CA ILE A 148 1.42 -9.16 10.85
C ILE A 148 0.85 -9.68 9.53
N CYS A 149 -0.48 -9.79 9.51
CA CYS A 149 -1.27 -10.06 8.32
C CYS A 149 -2.29 -8.94 8.12
N VAL A 150 -2.39 -8.41 6.91
CA VAL A 150 -3.46 -7.51 6.49
C VAL A 150 -4.48 -8.32 5.69
N ALA A 151 -5.77 -8.16 6.00
CA ALA A 151 -6.84 -8.95 5.41
C ALA A 151 -8.12 -8.15 5.19
N GLY A 152 -9.09 -8.72 4.47
CA GLY A 152 -10.42 -8.16 4.25
C GLY A 152 -10.52 -7.20 3.07
N GLU A 153 -9.47 -6.45 2.76
CA GLU A 153 -9.40 -5.58 1.59
C GLU A 153 -7.97 -5.46 1.06
N THR A 154 -7.85 -4.75 -0.05
CA THR A 154 -6.62 -4.51 -0.81
C THR A 154 -5.76 -3.44 -0.16
N VAL A 155 -4.45 -3.61 -0.23
CA VAL A 155 -3.48 -2.53 -0.01
C VAL A 155 -3.04 -1.99 -1.37
N TRP A 156 -3.37 -0.75 -1.66
CA TRP A 156 -2.98 -0.06 -2.90
C TRP A 156 -1.72 0.76 -2.68
N ILE A 157 -0.77 0.59 -3.59
CA ILE A 157 0.44 1.39 -3.70
C ILE A 157 0.23 2.33 -4.89
N ASP A 158 -0.14 3.57 -4.60
CA ASP A 158 -0.48 4.59 -5.61
C ASP A 158 0.59 5.69 -5.62
N THR A 159 1.86 5.27 -5.53
CA THR A 159 2.99 6.18 -5.33
C THR A 159 4.31 5.52 -5.72
N HIS A 160 5.42 6.20 -5.39
CA HIS A 160 6.79 5.71 -5.56
C HIS A 160 7.55 5.60 -4.22
N ASP A 161 8.73 4.98 -4.25
CA ASP A 161 9.63 4.84 -3.09
C ASP A 161 9.01 4.09 -1.91
N VAL A 162 8.61 2.85 -2.16
CA VAL A 162 7.93 1.97 -1.21
C VAL A 162 8.74 0.71 -0.96
N VAL A 163 9.04 0.42 0.31
CA VAL A 163 9.70 -0.80 0.77
C VAL A 163 8.75 -1.54 1.68
N ILE A 164 8.27 -2.73 1.29
CA ILE A 164 7.43 -3.57 2.15
C ILE A 164 8.14 -4.89 2.36
N ARG A 165 8.35 -5.25 3.63
CA ARG A 165 9.05 -6.48 4.00
C ARG A 165 8.32 -7.29 5.05
N HIS A 166 8.38 -8.62 4.93
CA HIS A 166 7.88 -9.57 5.94
C HIS A 166 6.42 -9.37 6.35
N MET A 167 5.59 -8.91 5.41
CA MET A 167 4.15 -8.74 5.59
C MET A 167 3.39 -9.89 4.94
N ARG A 168 2.19 -10.19 5.45
CA ARG A 168 1.23 -11.07 4.77
C ARG A 168 0.02 -10.27 4.33
N PHE A 169 -0.41 -10.47 3.09
CA PHE A 169 -1.63 -9.88 2.54
C PHE A 169 -2.59 -11.00 2.15
N ARG A 170 -3.76 -11.02 2.78
CA ARG A 170 -4.79 -12.05 2.59
C ARG A 170 -6.14 -11.41 2.43
N ARG A 171 -6.44 -10.88 1.23
CA ARG A 171 -7.69 -10.14 0.99
C ARG A 171 -8.89 -11.01 1.38
N GLY A 172 -8.94 -12.25 0.91
CA GLY A 172 -9.93 -13.25 1.33
C GLY A 172 -11.40 -12.88 1.07
N GLU A 173 -11.66 -11.76 0.38
CA GLU A 173 -13.00 -11.25 0.10
C GLU A 173 -13.51 -11.78 -1.26
N THR A 174 -14.73 -12.31 -1.24
CA THR A 174 -15.38 -12.98 -2.38
C THR A 174 -16.54 -12.19 -2.98
N TYR A 175 -16.88 -11.03 -2.40
CA TYR A 175 -17.96 -10.18 -2.87
C TYR A 175 -17.76 -9.77 -4.33
N VAL A 176 -18.70 -10.16 -5.19
CA VAL A 176 -18.59 -10.01 -6.65
C VAL A 176 -18.54 -8.56 -7.14
N GLY A 177 -19.09 -7.63 -6.37
CA GLY A 177 -19.05 -6.20 -6.70
C GLY A 177 -17.65 -5.60 -6.56
N ARG A 178 -16.79 -6.21 -5.73
CA ARG A 178 -15.42 -5.75 -5.45
C ARG A 178 -14.46 -6.90 -5.68
N ARG A 179 -13.79 -6.91 -6.84
CA ARG A 179 -12.75 -7.87 -7.18
C ARG A 179 -11.44 -7.12 -7.34
N ASP A 180 -10.44 -7.50 -6.56
CA ASP A 180 -9.16 -6.81 -6.51
C ASP A 180 -8.10 -7.75 -5.91
N ASP A 181 -6.85 -7.32 -5.98
CA ASP A 181 -5.67 -8.05 -5.55
C ASP A 181 -5.49 -8.00 -4.02
N ALA A 182 -4.61 -8.84 -3.47
CA ALA A 182 -4.23 -8.73 -2.05
C ALA A 182 -3.36 -7.48 -1.78
N ILE A 183 -2.53 -7.14 -2.76
CA ILE A 183 -1.65 -5.98 -2.81
C ILE A 183 -1.55 -5.56 -4.28
N GLY A 184 -1.74 -4.28 -4.57
CA GLY A 184 -1.84 -3.79 -5.94
C GLY A 184 -1.85 -2.26 -6.00
N GLY A 185 -2.73 -1.69 -6.82
CA GLY A 185 -2.87 -0.24 -7.00
C GLY A 185 -2.25 0.24 -8.31
N ASN A 186 -1.85 1.51 -8.35
CA ASN A 186 -1.21 2.14 -9.49
C ASN A 186 0.25 2.54 -9.16
N PRO A 187 1.15 1.55 -9.01
CA PRO A 187 2.52 1.78 -8.59
C PRO A 187 3.30 2.58 -9.64
N VAL A 188 4.03 3.62 -9.20
CA VAL A 188 4.79 4.50 -10.09
C VAL A 188 6.21 3.98 -10.34
N GLY A 189 6.94 3.62 -9.27
CA GLY A 189 8.31 3.12 -9.38
C GLY A 189 9.09 3.16 -8.06
N ASN A 190 10.31 2.63 -8.04
CA ASN A 190 11.10 2.45 -6.81
C ASN A 190 10.34 1.67 -5.73
N ILE A 191 9.85 0.49 -6.11
CA ILE A 191 9.06 -0.35 -5.20
C ILE A 191 9.79 -1.68 -5.00
N ILE A 192 9.91 -2.08 -3.74
CA ILE A 192 10.46 -3.38 -3.37
C ILE A 192 9.50 -4.07 -2.40
N ILE A 193 9.10 -5.28 -2.79
CA ILE A 193 8.23 -6.17 -2.03
C ILE A 193 9.06 -7.42 -1.75
N ASP A 194 9.49 -7.60 -0.49
CA ASP A 194 10.46 -8.63 -0.11
C ASP A 194 9.96 -9.49 1.05
N HIS A 195 10.16 -10.81 0.97
CA HIS A 195 9.67 -11.77 1.97
C HIS A 195 8.18 -11.61 2.31
N VAL A 196 7.37 -11.27 1.31
CA VAL A 196 5.93 -11.09 1.44
C VAL A 196 5.20 -12.36 0.99
N SER A 197 4.12 -12.70 1.69
CA SER A 197 3.13 -13.69 1.24
C SER A 197 1.86 -12.95 0.84
N ALA A 198 1.38 -13.15 -0.37
CA ALA A 198 0.13 -12.57 -0.88
C ALA A 198 -0.77 -13.67 -1.46
N SER A 199 -2.06 -13.67 -1.10
CA SER A 199 -3.07 -14.65 -1.56
C SER A 199 -4.49 -14.11 -1.51
#